data_AF-A0A6J6NDP0-F1
#
_entry.id   AF-A0A6J6NDP0-F1
#
_cell.length_a   1.000
_cell.length_b   1.000
_cell.length_c   1.000
_cell.angle_alpha   90.00
_cell.angle_beta   90.00
_cell.angle_gamma   90.00
#
_symmetry.space_group_name_H-M   'P 1'
#
loop_
_entity.id
_entity.type
_entity.pdbx_description
1 polymer ?
#
loop_
_entity_poly.entity_id
_entity_poly.type
_entity_poly.pdbx_seq_one_letter_code
_entity_poly.pdbx_strand_id
1 'polypeptide(L)'
;MSDAHQDADVIDGPMASNDAHELWRTDVDPDGRSVLSLNPNALRNAPPLWFVVVPDLDATRPAMMLAGFATDHVAPGTVLTNPEFFSLPVQSTDQVGAIRWWHLEGVVDQVFIAEQWRRRFLGTALIYAANAYQVHNGWPSKLTSDGRRTELGEQLAAATLFPDRFAPLETLSPPMDPPKGN
;
A
#
# COMPACT_ATOMS: atom_id res chain seq x y z
N MET A 1 22.95 13.95 1.71
CA MET A 1 21.59 14.09 2.28
C MET A 1 21.13 15.48 1.95
N SER A 2 20.15 15.62 1.05
CA SER A 2 19.47 16.90 0.87
C SER A 2 18.50 17.04 2.03
N ASP A 3 18.66 18.11 2.81
CA ASP A 3 18.01 18.36 4.10
C ASP A 3 16.65 19.07 3.94
N ALA A 4 15.99 18.90 2.79
CA ALA A 4 14.89 19.78 2.40
C ALA A 4 13.52 19.35 2.93
N HIS A 5 13.28 18.06 3.17
CA HIS A 5 11.95 17.51 3.48
C HIS A 5 12.00 16.41 4.55
N GLN A 6 11.06 16.44 5.49
CA GLN A 6 10.88 15.45 6.55
C GLN A 6 10.02 14.26 6.07
N ASP A 7 10.05 13.18 6.86
CA ASP A 7 9.23 12.00 6.60
C ASP A 7 7.73 12.34 6.61
N ALA A 8 7.01 11.93 5.55
CA ALA A 8 5.59 12.19 5.32
C ALA A 8 5.21 13.66 5.01
N ASP A 9 6.17 14.51 4.67
CA ASP A 9 5.91 15.82 4.07
C ASP A 9 5.13 15.65 2.76
N VAL A 10 4.03 16.41 2.64
CA VAL A 10 3.25 16.51 1.40
C VAL A 10 3.68 17.78 0.69
N ILE A 11 4.16 17.64 -0.55
CA ILE A 11 4.67 18.74 -1.35
C ILE A 11 3.76 18.92 -2.56
N ASP A 12 3.06 20.06 -2.60
CA ASP A 12 2.27 20.46 -3.76
C ASP A 12 3.18 21.19 -4.76
N GLY A 13 3.38 20.62 -5.96
CA GLY A 13 4.19 21.30 -6.98
C GLY A 13 4.42 20.52 -8.27
N PRO A 14 4.89 21.20 -9.34
CA PRO A 14 5.28 20.55 -10.58
C PRO A 14 6.57 19.71 -10.40
N MET A 15 6.63 18.57 -11.09
CA MET A 15 7.71 17.57 -11.01
C MET A 15 9.12 18.15 -11.13
N ALA A 16 10.02 17.75 -10.21
CA ALA A 16 11.44 17.61 -10.50
C ALA A 16 11.71 16.14 -10.82
N SER A 17 11.54 15.75 -12.10
CA SER A 17 11.80 14.37 -12.53
C SER A 17 13.25 14.00 -12.22
N ASN A 18 13.45 13.00 -11.35
CA ASN A 18 14.71 12.30 -11.00
C ASN A 18 15.14 12.39 -9.53
N ASP A 19 14.33 12.89 -8.61
CA ASP A 19 14.72 12.78 -7.20
C ASP A 19 14.47 11.36 -6.66
N ALA A 20 15.53 10.71 -6.19
CA ALA A 20 15.46 9.40 -5.54
C ALA A 20 14.67 9.43 -4.22
N HIS A 21 14.32 10.62 -3.74
CA HIS A 21 13.55 10.86 -2.53
C HIS A 21 12.03 10.89 -2.74
N GLU A 22 11.53 10.99 -3.99
CA GLU A 22 10.09 10.86 -4.27
C GLU A 22 9.70 9.39 -4.25
N LEU A 23 8.90 8.95 -3.28
CA LEU A 23 8.52 7.53 -3.15
C LEU A 23 7.25 7.20 -3.92
N TRP A 24 6.30 8.13 -3.89
CA TRP A 24 4.99 8.01 -4.49
C TRP A 24 4.42 9.39 -4.77
N ARG A 25 3.42 9.42 -5.66
CA ARG A 25 2.60 10.58 -5.99
C ARG A 25 1.16 10.14 -6.16
N THR A 26 0.22 11.05 -5.92
CA THR A 26 -1.19 10.84 -6.22
C THR A 26 -1.72 11.92 -7.16
N ASP A 27 -2.59 11.53 -8.08
CA ASP A 27 -3.33 12.39 -9.00
C ASP A 27 -4.80 11.92 -9.11
N VAL A 28 -5.57 12.60 -9.96
CA VAL A 28 -6.93 12.23 -10.36
C VAL A 28 -6.95 12.02 -11.88
N ASP A 29 -7.50 10.91 -12.36
CA ASP A 29 -7.71 10.66 -13.80
C ASP A 29 -8.91 11.46 -14.36
N PRO A 30 -9.12 11.50 -15.69
CA PRO A 30 -10.26 12.22 -16.28
C PRO A 30 -11.64 11.72 -15.84
N ASP A 31 -11.75 10.49 -15.34
CA ASP A 31 -12.98 9.90 -14.82
C ASP A 31 -13.18 10.19 -13.32
N GLY A 32 -12.25 10.93 -12.68
CA GLY A 32 -12.30 11.28 -11.27
C GLY A 32 -11.71 10.24 -10.32
N ARG A 33 -10.97 9.24 -10.84
CA ARG A 33 -10.37 8.18 -10.01
C ARG A 33 -9.01 8.60 -9.46
N SER A 34 -8.65 8.11 -8.28
CA SER A 34 -7.28 8.25 -7.78
C SER A 34 -6.30 7.47 -8.65
N VAL A 35 -5.18 8.11 -8.99
CA VAL A 35 -4.03 7.47 -9.65
C VAL A 35 -2.83 7.57 -8.72
N LEU A 36 -2.26 6.42 -8.34
CA LEU A 36 -1.14 6.29 -7.42
C LEU A 36 0.13 5.94 -8.19
N SER A 37 0.98 6.91 -8.44
CA SER A 37 2.27 6.68 -9.08
C SER A 37 3.30 6.28 -8.04
N LEU A 38 3.92 5.11 -8.18
CA LEU A 38 4.98 4.65 -7.27
C LEU A 38 6.33 4.73 -7.96
N ASN A 39 7.36 5.23 -7.26
CA ASN A 39 8.69 5.36 -7.86
C ASN A 39 9.33 3.98 -8.09
N PRO A 40 9.60 3.57 -9.35
CA PRO A 40 10.16 2.25 -9.64
C PRO A 40 11.59 2.07 -9.09
N ASN A 41 12.36 3.16 -8.96
CA ASN A 41 13.72 3.12 -8.38
C ASN A 41 13.67 2.78 -6.89
N ALA A 42 12.66 3.27 -6.16
CA ALA A 42 12.45 2.94 -4.76
C ALA A 42 11.93 1.50 -4.56
N LEU A 43 11.23 0.95 -5.56
CA LEU A 43 10.59 -0.37 -5.49
C LEU A 43 11.40 -1.52 -6.10
N ARG A 44 12.66 -1.31 -6.48
CA ARG A 44 13.56 -2.33 -7.06
C ARG A 44 12.88 -3.19 -8.14
N ASN A 45 12.12 -2.55 -9.03
CA ASN A 45 11.35 -3.20 -10.09
C ASN A 45 10.26 -4.16 -9.60
N ALA A 46 9.56 -3.82 -8.51
CA ALA A 46 8.25 -4.42 -8.22
C ALA A 46 7.37 -4.36 -9.47
N PRO A 47 6.55 -5.41 -9.73
CA PRO A 47 5.66 -5.38 -10.89
C PRO A 47 4.70 -4.18 -10.76
N PRO A 48 4.33 -3.55 -11.88
CA PRO A 48 3.34 -2.48 -11.85
C PRO A 48 2.00 -3.01 -11.32
N LEU A 49 1.36 -2.24 -10.46
CA LEU A 49 0.10 -2.61 -9.81
C LEU A 49 -0.99 -1.59 -10.15
N TRP A 50 -2.21 -2.07 -10.32
CA TRP A 50 -3.43 -1.28 -10.15
C TRP A 50 -4.19 -1.82 -8.93
N PHE A 51 -5.16 -1.05 -8.43
CA PHE A 51 -5.76 -1.31 -7.13
C PHE A 51 -7.28 -1.32 -7.18
N VAL A 52 -7.89 -2.09 -6.27
CA VAL A 52 -9.30 -1.97 -5.92
C VAL A 52 -9.39 -1.46 -4.48
N VAL A 53 -10.13 -0.38 -4.27
CA VAL A 53 -10.42 0.14 -2.94
C VAL A 53 -11.69 -0.49 -2.37
N VAL A 54 -11.58 -0.99 -1.15
CA VAL A 54 -12.69 -1.60 -0.40
C VAL A 54 -12.80 -0.90 0.96
N PRO A 55 -13.76 0.03 1.14
CA PRO A 55 -14.05 0.62 2.43
C PRO A 55 -14.72 -0.41 3.36
N ASP A 56 -14.31 -0.42 4.62
CA ASP A 56 -14.92 -1.18 5.73
C ASP A 56 -15.27 -0.17 6.84
N LEU A 57 -16.35 0.59 6.60
CA LEU A 57 -16.70 1.76 7.41
C LEU A 57 -17.63 1.45 8.58
N ASP A 58 -18.32 0.31 8.54
CA ASP A 58 -19.28 -0.12 9.57
C ASP A 58 -18.61 -0.90 10.72
N ALA A 59 -17.34 -1.27 10.57
CA ALA A 59 -16.58 -1.92 11.64
C ALA A 59 -16.41 -1.00 12.86
N THR A 60 -16.26 -1.59 14.06
CA THR A 60 -15.97 -0.85 15.30
C THR A 60 -14.78 0.09 15.16
N ARG A 61 -13.83 -0.27 14.29
CA ARG A 61 -12.72 0.58 13.89
C ARG A 61 -12.69 0.68 12.37
N PRO A 62 -13.23 1.77 11.79
CA PRO A 62 -13.33 1.96 10.35
C PRO A 62 -12.00 1.80 9.64
N ALA A 63 -11.99 1.05 8.54
CA ALA A 63 -10.78 0.72 7.81
C ALA A 63 -10.94 0.93 6.31
N MET A 64 -9.81 1.10 5.65
CA MET A 64 -9.70 1.05 4.20
C MET A 64 -8.84 -0.15 3.83
N MET A 65 -9.16 -0.77 2.70
CA MET A 65 -8.34 -1.80 2.10
C MET A 65 -8.02 -1.46 0.64
N LEU A 66 -6.78 -1.69 0.23
CA LEU A 66 -6.37 -1.73 -1.17
C LEU A 66 -5.94 -3.14 -1.53
N ALA A 67 -6.63 -3.73 -2.51
CA ALA A 67 -6.24 -4.99 -3.14
C ALA A 67 -5.44 -4.67 -4.41
N GLY A 68 -4.21 -5.18 -4.51
CA GLY A 68 -3.34 -4.98 -5.66
C GLY A 68 -3.43 -6.09 -6.69
N PHE A 69 -3.39 -5.73 -7.96
CA PHE A 69 -3.43 -6.62 -9.12
C PHE A 69 -2.29 -6.28 -10.09
N ALA A 70 -1.63 -7.31 -10.62
CA ALA A 70 -0.49 -7.17 -11.53
C ALA A 70 -0.84 -7.66 -12.95
N THR A 71 -1.96 -7.19 -13.49
CA THR A 71 -2.42 -7.48 -14.85
C THR A 71 -2.41 -6.21 -15.71
N ASP A 72 -2.58 -6.37 -17.01
CA ASP A 72 -2.59 -5.29 -18.02
C ASP A 72 -3.99 -4.73 -18.32
N HIS A 73 -5.01 -5.14 -17.58
CA HIS A 73 -6.41 -4.77 -17.83
C HIS A 73 -6.72 -3.33 -17.45
N VAL A 74 -5.91 -2.76 -16.55
CA VAL A 74 -6.06 -1.40 -16.02
C VAL A 74 -4.66 -0.78 -15.97
N ALA A 75 -4.59 0.52 -16.23
CA ALA A 75 -3.33 1.25 -16.15
C ALA A 75 -2.73 1.16 -14.73
N PRO A 76 -1.39 1.00 -14.60
CA PRO A 76 -0.73 0.98 -13.31
C PRO A 76 -1.03 2.24 -12.50
N GLY A 77 -1.25 2.07 -11.19
CA GLY A 77 -1.56 3.13 -10.24
C GLY A 77 -3.03 3.45 -10.11
N THR A 78 -3.87 3.09 -11.09
CA THR A 78 -5.31 3.37 -11.03
C THR A 78 -5.96 2.66 -9.84
N VAL A 79 -6.81 3.39 -9.12
CA VAL A 79 -7.66 2.86 -8.04
C VAL A 79 -9.09 2.76 -8.55
N LEU A 80 -9.62 1.55 -8.56
CA LEU A 80 -11.01 1.25 -8.92
C LEU A 80 -11.87 1.02 -7.69
N THR A 81 -13.15 1.32 -7.82
CA THR A 81 -14.18 0.90 -6.87
C THR A 81 -14.62 -0.54 -7.13
N ASN A 82 -15.30 -1.17 -6.16
CA ASN A 82 -15.87 -2.51 -6.33
C ASN A 82 -16.77 -2.64 -7.58
N PRO A 83 -17.73 -1.74 -7.85
CA PRO A 83 -18.56 -1.82 -9.05
C PRO A 83 -17.76 -1.81 -10.36
N GLU A 84 -16.70 -0.99 -10.44
CA GLU A 84 -15.83 -0.93 -11.62
C GLU A 84 -15.03 -2.23 -11.78
N PHE A 85 -14.49 -2.76 -10.69
CA PHE A 85 -13.79 -4.04 -10.69
C PHE A 85 -14.66 -5.18 -11.21
N PHE A 86 -15.92 -5.28 -10.76
CA PHE A 86 -16.84 -6.34 -11.20
C PHE A 86 -17.23 -6.26 -12.67
N SER A 87 -16.92 -5.15 -13.36
CA SER A 87 -17.11 -5.04 -14.81
C SER A 87 -15.93 -5.60 -15.64
N LEU A 88 -14.82 -5.94 -14.99
CA LEU A 88 -13.61 -6.44 -15.65
C LEU A 88 -13.61 -7.98 -15.72
N PRO A 89 -12.92 -8.58 -16.71
CA PRO A 89 -12.71 -10.02 -16.76
C PRO A 89 -11.57 -10.49 -15.83
N VAL A 90 -11.45 -9.90 -14.64
CA VAL A 90 -10.43 -10.20 -13.63
C VAL A 90 -11.10 -10.82 -12.40
N GLN A 91 -10.54 -11.89 -11.87
CA GLN A 91 -11.08 -12.58 -10.70
C GLN A 91 -10.42 -12.06 -9.42
N SER A 92 -11.13 -12.09 -8.28
CA SER A 92 -10.53 -11.74 -6.99
C SER A 92 -9.34 -12.63 -6.63
N THR A 93 -9.27 -13.86 -7.16
CA THR A 93 -8.13 -14.78 -6.98
C THR A 93 -6.87 -14.34 -7.72
N ASP A 94 -6.96 -13.39 -8.65
CA ASP A 94 -5.81 -12.81 -9.35
C ASP A 94 -5.07 -11.75 -8.50
N GLN A 95 -5.61 -11.44 -7.32
CA GLN A 95 -5.00 -10.54 -6.36
C GLN A 95 -3.58 -10.99 -5.98
N VAL A 96 -2.62 -10.07 -6.05
CA VAL A 96 -1.22 -10.34 -5.69
C VAL A 96 -0.91 -9.99 -4.23
N GLY A 97 -1.72 -9.12 -3.63
CA GLY A 97 -1.65 -8.75 -2.22
C GLY A 97 -2.72 -7.75 -1.80
N ALA A 98 -2.81 -7.48 -0.51
CA ALA A 98 -3.73 -6.52 0.09
C ALA A 98 -3.05 -5.76 1.23
N ILE A 99 -3.45 -4.51 1.43
CA ILE A 99 -3.16 -3.76 2.64
C ILE A 99 -4.46 -3.23 3.22
N ARG A 100 -4.64 -3.41 4.54
CA ARG A 100 -5.74 -2.87 5.33
C ARG A 100 -5.19 -1.97 6.41
N TRP A 101 -5.80 -0.80 6.59
CA TRP A 101 -5.39 0.16 7.62
C TRP A 101 -6.58 0.95 8.16
N TRP A 102 -6.45 1.41 9.40
CA TRP A 102 -7.40 2.28 10.07
C TRP A 102 -7.12 3.73 9.67
N HIS A 103 -7.78 4.18 8.61
CA HIS A 103 -7.45 5.43 7.91
C HIS A 103 -7.52 6.69 8.78
N LEU A 104 -8.44 6.75 9.75
CA LEU A 104 -8.53 7.91 10.65
C LEU A 104 -7.36 8.01 11.62
N GLU A 105 -6.67 6.90 11.88
CA GLU A 105 -5.56 6.83 12.83
C GLU A 105 -4.19 6.68 12.14
N GLY A 106 -4.17 6.39 10.84
CA GLY A 106 -2.93 6.13 10.11
C GLY A 106 -2.19 4.90 10.62
N VAL A 107 -2.91 3.85 11.01
CA VAL A 107 -2.32 2.62 11.55
C VAL A 107 -2.64 1.43 10.63
N VAL A 108 -1.59 0.77 10.14
CA VAL A 108 -1.68 -0.44 9.32
C VAL A 108 -2.09 -1.60 10.20
N ASP A 109 -3.19 -2.26 9.82
CA ASP A 109 -3.68 -3.45 10.51
C ASP A 109 -3.14 -4.74 9.86
N GLN A 110 -3.16 -4.82 8.52
CA GLN A 110 -2.76 -6.03 7.80
C GLN A 110 -2.04 -5.70 6.49
N VAL A 111 -1.02 -6.50 6.17
CA VAL A 111 -0.37 -6.52 4.85
C VAL A 111 -0.21 -7.97 4.42
N PHE A 112 -0.99 -8.40 3.44
CA PHE A 112 -0.97 -9.75 2.89
C PHE A 112 -0.36 -9.76 1.50
N ILE A 113 0.53 -10.72 1.22
CA ILE A 113 1.07 -10.99 -0.12
C ILE A 113 0.86 -12.47 -0.43
N ALA A 114 0.25 -12.75 -1.58
CA ALA A 114 0.07 -14.11 -2.07
C ALA A 114 1.42 -14.82 -2.21
N GLU A 115 1.50 -16.10 -1.80
CA GLU A 115 2.77 -16.83 -1.61
C GLU A 115 3.69 -16.75 -2.84
N GLN A 116 3.14 -16.96 -4.04
CA GLN A 116 3.85 -16.94 -5.32
C GLN A 116 4.39 -15.55 -5.73
N TRP A 117 3.90 -14.49 -5.09
CA TRP A 117 4.26 -13.10 -5.34
C TRP A 117 5.22 -12.50 -4.30
N ARG A 118 5.57 -13.26 -3.26
CA ARG A 118 6.50 -12.82 -2.21
C ARG A 118 7.90 -12.52 -2.74
N ARG A 119 8.65 -11.69 -1.99
CA ARG A 119 10.02 -11.26 -2.30
C ARG A 119 10.17 -10.46 -3.61
N ARG A 120 9.08 -9.82 -4.04
CA ARG A 120 9.04 -8.92 -5.21
C ARG A 120 8.72 -7.47 -4.83
N PHE A 121 9.13 -7.04 -3.64
CA PHE A 121 8.90 -5.69 -3.09
C PHE A 121 7.41 -5.24 -2.96
N LEU A 122 6.46 -6.16 -3.14
CA LEU A 122 5.03 -5.85 -3.09
C LEU A 122 4.53 -5.35 -1.73
N GLY A 123 5.10 -5.83 -0.61
CA GLY A 123 4.73 -5.33 0.71
C GLY A 123 5.03 -3.83 0.85
N THR A 124 6.21 -3.40 0.40
CA THR A 124 6.60 -2.00 0.34
C THR A 124 5.73 -1.22 -0.66
N ALA A 125 5.47 -1.78 -1.84
CA ALA A 125 4.62 -1.15 -2.85
C ALA A 125 3.21 -0.88 -2.34
N LEU A 126 2.60 -1.83 -1.62
CA LEU A 126 1.29 -1.67 -1.00
C LEU A 126 1.31 -0.60 0.11
N ILE A 127 2.35 -0.56 0.94
CA ILE A 127 2.51 0.48 1.96
C ILE A 127 2.61 1.88 1.30
N TYR A 128 3.38 2.02 0.23
CA TYR A 128 3.48 3.30 -0.49
C TYR A 128 2.17 3.69 -1.17
N ALA A 129 1.48 2.74 -1.81
CA ALA A 129 0.15 2.98 -2.38
C ALA A 129 -0.86 3.42 -1.32
N ALA A 130 -0.89 2.77 -0.15
CA ALA A 130 -1.77 3.17 0.94
C ALA A 130 -1.44 4.57 1.47
N ASN A 131 -0.15 4.94 1.60
CA ASN A 131 0.22 6.32 1.99
C ASN A 131 -0.22 7.34 0.93
N ALA A 132 -0.03 7.04 -0.36
CA ALA A 132 -0.46 7.90 -1.44
C ALA A 132 -1.99 8.09 -1.43
N TYR A 133 -2.75 7.02 -1.25
CA TYR A 133 -4.20 7.06 -1.15
C TYR A 133 -4.67 7.77 0.13
N GLN A 134 -3.97 7.59 1.24
CA GLN A 134 -4.24 8.28 2.51
C GLN A 134 -4.13 9.80 2.33
N VAL A 135 -3.06 10.28 1.69
CA VAL A 135 -2.84 11.70 1.41
C VAL A 135 -3.83 12.24 0.39
N HIS A 136 -4.15 11.46 -0.65
CA HIS A 136 -5.18 11.82 -1.63
C HIS A 136 -6.52 12.18 -0.97
N ASN A 137 -6.89 11.44 0.08
CA ASN A 137 -8.14 11.63 0.80
C ASN A 137 -8.05 12.68 1.93
N GLY A 138 -6.90 13.37 2.08
CA GLY A 138 -6.70 14.37 3.12
C GLY A 138 -6.63 13.80 4.53
N TRP A 139 -6.35 12.50 4.68
CA TRP A 139 -6.20 11.83 5.97
C TRP A 139 -4.76 11.96 6.49
N PRO A 140 -4.47 11.63 7.77
CA PRO A 140 -3.12 11.73 8.34
C PRO A 140 -2.08 11.04 7.45
N SER A 141 -1.10 11.79 6.94
CA SER A 141 -0.19 11.36 5.86
C SER A 141 0.79 10.25 6.26
N LYS A 142 0.91 9.96 7.56
CA LYS A 142 1.88 9.02 8.10
C LYS A 142 1.21 7.72 8.51
N LEU A 143 1.34 6.69 7.67
CA LEU A 143 1.01 5.32 8.08
C LEU A 143 2.10 4.73 8.99
N THR A 144 1.66 4.10 10.08
CA THR A 144 2.49 3.46 11.11
C THR A 144 2.00 2.05 11.43
N SER A 145 2.81 1.23 12.10
CA SER A 145 2.35 -0.04 12.69
C SER A 145 2.10 0.11 14.20
N ASP A 146 1.31 -0.78 14.80
CA ASP A 146 0.96 -0.76 16.23
C ASP A 146 1.71 -1.76 17.12
N GLY A 147 2.76 -2.42 16.60
CA GLY A 147 3.56 -3.40 17.35
C GLY A 147 3.07 -4.85 17.24
N ARG A 148 1.92 -5.10 16.60
CA ARG A 148 1.44 -6.46 16.28
C ARG A 148 1.86 -6.84 14.87
N ARG A 149 2.73 -7.84 14.71
CA ARG A 149 3.24 -8.26 13.39
C ARG A 149 3.49 -9.76 13.33
N THR A 150 3.47 -10.34 12.12
CA THR A 150 3.90 -11.72 11.87
C THR A 150 5.42 -11.79 11.68
N GLU A 151 6.01 -12.99 11.61
CA GLU A 151 7.44 -13.14 11.27
C GLU A 151 7.79 -12.52 9.91
N LEU A 152 6.91 -12.65 8.91
CA LEU A 152 7.08 -11.97 7.61
C LEU A 152 6.97 -10.45 7.75
N GLY A 153 6.11 -9.97 8.64
CA GLY A 153 6.01 -8.55 8.99
C GLY A 153 7.29 -8.01 9.63
N GLU A 154 7.93 -8.77 10.51
CA GLU A 154 9.22 -8.41 11.11
C GLU A 154 10.34 -8.35 10.05
N GLN A 155 10.37 -9.29 9.10
CA GLN A 155 11.32 -9.22 7.99
C GLN A 155 11.10 -7.99 7.10
N LEU A 156 9.85 -7.58 6.89
CA LEU A 156 9.53 -6.36 6.18
C LEU A 156 9.98 -5.12 6.97
N ALA A 157 9.73 -5.09 8.28
CA ALA A 157 10.16 -4.01 9.17
C ALA A 157 11.70 -3.86 9.18
N ALA A 158 12.43 -4.98 9.22
CA ALA A 158 13.90 -4.97 9.18
C ALA A 158 14.49 -4.48 7.84
N ALA A 159 13.70 -4.52 6.76
CA ALA A 159 14.14 -4.15 5.41
C ALA A 159 13.65 -2.77 4.93
N THR A 160 12.86 -2.06 5.75
CA THR A 160 12.26 -0.78 5.38
C THR A 160 13.27 0.38 5.40
N LEU A 161 12.99 1.41 4.59
CA LEU A 161 13.72 2.69 4.63
C LEU A 161 13.20 3.61 5.74
N PHE A 162 12.07 3.29 6.38
CA PHE A 162 11.39 4.11 7.38
C PHE A 162 11.18 3.35 8.70
N PRO A 163 12.26 3.01 9.43
CA PRO A 163 12.16 2.19 10.64
C PRO A 163 11.28 2.84 11.71
N ASP A 164 11.28 4.18 11.80
CA ASP A 164 10.47 4.93 12.78
C ASP A 164 8.95 4.87 12.54
N ARG A 165 8.52 4.33 11.38
CA ARG A 165 7.10 4.04 11.12
C ARG A 165 6.66 2.70 11.69
N PHE A 166 7.59 1.86 12.13
CA PHE A 166 7.33 0.57 12.74
C PHE A 166 7.50 0.67 14.26
N ALA A 167 6.40 0.70 14.99
CA ALA A 167 6.43 0.59 16.46
C ALA A 167 7.19 -0.69 16.89
N PRO A 168 7.84 -0.69 18.07
CA PRO A 168 8.51 -1.88 18.61
C PRO A 168 7.61 -3.13 18.57
N LEU A 169 8.20 -4.31 18.36
CA LEU A 169 7.43 -5.57 18.38
C LEU A 169 6.91 -5.82 19.80
N GLU A 170 5.59 -5.84 19.94
CA GLU A 170 4.90 -6.19 21.18
C GLU A 170 4.26 -7.57 21.10
N THR A 171 3.73 -7.94 19.93
CA THR A 171 3.03 -9.22 19.73
C THR A 171 3.40 -9.84 18.39
N LEU A 172 3.93 -11.06 18.44
CA LEU A 172 4.10 -11.90 17.27
C LEU A 172 2.77 -12.59 16.93
N SER A 173 2.14 -12.14 15.85
CA SER A 173 0.88 -12.67 15.33
C SER A 173 1.10 -13.94 14.50
N PRO A 174 0.12 -14.86 14.45
CA PRO A 174 0.21 -16.04 13.61
C PRO A 174 0.29 -15.68 12.11
N PRO A 175 0.81 -16.58 11.25
CA PRO A 175 0.77 -16.40 9.80
C PRO A 175 -0.67 -16.14 9.30
N MET A 176 -0.81 -15.29 8.28
CA MET A 176 -2.10 -15.00 7.66
C MET A 176 -2.51 -16.03 6.60
N ASP A 177 -1.56 -16.85 6.13
CA ASP A 177 -1.90 -17.97 5.24
C ASP A 177 -2.71 -19.01 6.03
N PRO A 178 -3.74 -19.62 5.43
CA PRO A 178 -4.40 -20.76 6.05
C PRO A 178 -3.36 -21.88 6.30
N PRO A 179 -3.53 -22.67 7.38
CA PRO A 179 -2.64 -23.80 7.63
C PRO A 179 -2.62 -24.70 6.39
N LYS A 180 -1.42 -25.04 5.90
CA LYS A 180 -1.29 -26.06 4.85
C LYS A 180 -1.87 -27.34 5.43
N GLY A 181 -3.00 -27.81 4.86
CA GLY A 181 -3.63 -29.05 5.31
C GLY A 181 -2.63 -30.20 5.20
N ASN A 182 -2.55 -31.01 6.26
CA ASN A 182 -1.81 -32.28 6.26
C ASN A 182 -2.47 -33.30 5.32
#